data_AF-A0A971DZI0-F1
#
_entry.id   AF-A0A971DZI0-F1
#
_cell.length_a   1.000
_cell.length_b   1.000
_cell.length_c   1.000
_cell.angle_alpha   90.00
_cell.angle_beta   90.00
_cell.angle_gamma   90.00
#
_symmetry.space_group_name_H-M   'P 1'
#
loop_
_entity.id
_entity.type
_entity.pdbx_description
1 polymer ?
#
loop_
_entity_poly.entity_id
_entity_poly.type
_entity_poly.pdbx_seq_one_letter_code
_entity_poly.pdbx_strand_id
1 'polypeptide(L)'
;MKNKLLLSLSAFAIAMFVLSGCAKVPQVEIDNANLAIQEAQAAGADIYVPEAYSALQDSFNVANESIEAKKSKLFKSYKKEKAQLVNVVALGSDVKAKTEARINELKAEIQNTLASVGTLVEECNALVGQAPRGKEGSTALMAIKADIATIQTSVAEVQAAVGTESFIATLDKAKAVREQAASIKAELESVIEKYKSRRK
;
A
#
# COMPACT_ATOMS: atom_id res chain seq x y z
N MET A 1 1.87 -73.48 -3.16
CA MET A 1 0.87 -73.79 -2.11
C MET A 1 0.17 -72.47 -1.77
N LYS A 2 -0.86 -72.06 -2.53
CA LYS A 2 -2.29 -72.24 -2.21
C LYS A 2 -2.59 -72.07 -0.72
N ASN A 3 -3.19 -70.93 -0.36
CA ASN A 3 -4.40 -70.88 0.47
C ASN A 3 -5.16 -69.57 0.18
N LYS A 4 -6.14 -69.70 -0.72
CA LYS A 4 -7.35 -68.88 -0.76
C LYS A 4 -8.38 -69.61 0.11
N LEU A 5 -9.08 -68.90 1.00
CA LEU A 5 -10.40 -69.23 1.58
C LEU A 5 -10.79 -68.00 2.41
N LEU A 6 -11.52 -67.04 1.84
CA LEU A 6 -12.99 -66.97 1.78
C LEU A 6 -13.61 -66.74 3.19
N LEU A 7 -14.03 -65.52 3.54
CA LEU A 7 -15.37 -64.93 3.29
C LEU A 7 -16.50 -65.67 4.00
N SER A 8 -17.07 -65.03 5.05
CA SER A 8 -18.45 -65.12 5.63
C SER A 8 -18.33 -64.93 7.16
N LEU A 9 -19.21 -64.31 7.94
CA LEU A 9 -20.50 -63.63 7.83
C LEU A 9 -20.87 -63.27 9.29
N SER A 10 -21.74 -62.28 9.48
CA SER A 10 -22.42 -61.89 10.74
C SER A 10 -21.70 -60.79 11.54
N ALA A 11 -22.12 -59.54 11.37
CA ALA A 11 -23.28 -58.92 12.02
C ALA A 11 -23.00 -58.59 13.49
N PHE A 12 -23.33 -57.35 13.87
CA PHE A 12 -23.34 -56.80 15.23
C PHE A 12 -22.09 -56.05 15.72
N ALA A 13 -21.71 -54.97 15.03
CA ALA A 13 -21.05 -53.82 15.66
C ALA A 13 -21.29 -52.48 14.92
N ILE A 14 -22.33 -52.37 14.09
CA ILE A 14 -22.74 -51.10 13.48
C ILE A 14 -23.94 -50.56 14.28
N ALA A 15 -23.67 -50.18 15.52
CA ALA A 15 -24.63 -49.49 16.39
C ALA A 15 -23.89 -48.61 17.40
N MET A 16 -22.97 -47.76 16.94
CA MET A 16 -22.40 -46.68 17.76
C MET A 16 -21.84 -45.49 16.95
N PHE A 17 -22.41 -45.21 15.77
CA PHE A 17 -22.06 -44.00 15.00
C PHE A 17 -23.19 -42.96 14.92
N VAL A 18 -24.18 -43.07 15.80
CA VAL A 18 -25.25 -42.07 15.92
C VAL A 18 -24.94 -41.20 17.13
N LEU A 19 -24.08 -40.18 16.94
CA LEU A 19 -24.00 -38.94 17.74
C LEU A 19 -22.99 -37.90 17.18
N SER A 20 -22.63 -37.95 15.89
CA SER A 20 -21.82 -36.91 15.21
C SER A 20 -22.62 -35.61 14.93
N GLY A 21 -23.53 -35.23 15.84
CA GLY A 21 -24.32 -34.00 15.79
C GLY A 21 -23.68 -32.82 16.52
N CYS A 22 -22.50 -32.99 17.11
CA CYS A 22 -21.71 -31.87 17.59
C CYS A 22 -21.22 -31.06 16.39
N ALA A 23 -21.84 -29.90 16.10
CA ALA A 23 -21.34 -29.01 15.06
C ALA A 23 -19.86 -28.72 15.33
N LYS A 24 -19.00 -29.21 14.44
CA LYS A 24 -17.56 -29.01 14.51
C LYS A 24 -17.26 -27.54 14.18
N VAL A 25 -16.32 -26.94 14.90
CA VAL A 25 -15.81 -25.59 14.64
C VAL A 25 -15.46 -25.43 13.15
N PRO A 26 -15.78 -24.29 12.50
CA PRO A 26 -15.58 -24.09 11.06
C PRO A 26 -14.10 -23.83 10.71
N GLN A 27 -13.24 -24.83 10.95
CA GLN A 27 -11.79 -24.68 10.82
C GLN A 27 -11.34 -24.31 9.41
N VAL A 28 -11.94 -24.93 8.38
CA VAL A 28 -11.61 -24.64 6.98
C VAL A 28 -11.89 -23.17 6.65
N GLU A 29 -13.02 -22.65 7.13
CA GLU A 29 -13.37 -21.24 6.91
C GLU A 29 -12.46 -20.28 7.69
N ILE A 30 -12.01 -20.66 8.89
CA ILE A 30 -11.03 -19.89 9.68
C ILE A 30 -9.68 -19.85 8.94
N ASP A 31 -9.21 -20.99 8.45
CA ASP A 31 -7.92 -21.09 7.74
C ASP A 31 -7.95 -20.25 6.45
N ASN A 32 -9.04 -20.31 5.69
CA ASN A 32 -9.21 -19.49 4.49
C ASN A 32 -9.25 -17.99 4.81
N ALA A 33 -9.94 -17.59 5.88
CA ALA A 33 -9.99 -16.19 6.31
C ALA A 33 -8.61 -15.68 6.75
N ASN A 34 -7.86 -16.48 7.51
CA ASN A 34 -6.47 -16.16 7.88
C ASN A 34 -5.58 -16.01 6.64
N LEU A 35 -5.69 -16.91 5.66
CA LEU A 35 -4.94 -16.82 4.41
C LEU A 35 -5.26 -15.51 3.67
N ALA A 36 -6.53 -15.13 3.56
CA ALA A 36 -6.92 -13.88 2.91
C ALA A 36 -6.36 -12.63 3.61
N ILE A 37 -6.29 -12.63 4.95
CA ILE A 37 -5.65 -11.56 5.73
C ILE A 37 -4.14 -11.51 5.46
N GLN A 38 -3.48 -12.67 5.46
CA GLN A 38 -2.05 -12.77 5.17
C GLN A 38 -1.71 -12.31 3.75
N GLU A 39 -2.55 -12.62 2.76
CA GLU A 39 -2.36 -12.15 1.39
C GLU A 39 -2.53 -10.63 1.27
N ALA A 40 -3.53 -10.05 1.95
CA ALA A 40 -3.70 -8.60 2.01
C ALA A 40 -2.50 -7.93 2.69
N GLN A 41 -2.02 -8.49 3.81
CA GLN A 41 -0.84 -7.99 4.51
C GLN A 41 0.43 -8.12 3.66
N ALA A 42 0.62 -9.24 2.96
CA ALA A 42 1.76 -9.46 2.07
C ALA A 42 1.77 -8.48 0.88
N ALA A 43 0.59 -8.02 0.45
CA ALA A 43 0.47 -6.93 -0.52
C ALA A 43 0.80 -5.54 0.07
N GLY A 44 0.93 -5.42 1.40
CA GLY A 44 1.22 -4.17 2.12
C GLY A 44 -0.04 -3.40 2.56
N ALA A 45 -1.17 -4.08 2.78
CA ALA A 45 -2.43 -3.42 3.11
C ALA A 45 -2.37 -2.57 4.39
N ASP A 46 -1.55 -2.97 5.36
CA ASP A 46 -1.29 -2.24 6.60
C ASP A 46 -0.61 -0.88 6.37
N ILE A 47 0.16 -0.76 5.29
CA ILE A 47 0.87 0.48 4.93
C ILE A 47 0.02 1.34 3.98
N TYR A 48 -0.55 0.73 2.94
CA TYR A 48 -1.13 1.48 1.82
C TYR A 48 -2.64 1.71 1.94
N VAL A 49 -3.36 0.86 2.69
CA VAL A 49 -4.81 0.99 2.93
C VAL A 49 -5.17 0.64 4.40
N PRO A 50 -4.54 1.30 5.40
CA PRO A 50 -4.60 0.89 6.80
C PRO A 50 -6.03 0.81 7.36
N GLU A 51 -6.92 1.71 6.96
CA GLU A 51 -8.32 1.71 7.40
C GLU A 51 -9.07 0.46 6.91
N ALA A 52 -8.88 0.09 5.64
CA ALA A 52 -9.52 -1.09 5.06
C ALA A 52 -8.93 -2.38 5.64
N TYR A 53 -7.62 -2.39 5.92
CA TYR A 53 -6.95 -3.51 6.58
C TYR A 53 -7.37 -3.68 8.05
N SER A 54 -7.60 -2.58 8.78
CA SER A 54 -8.17 -2.63 10.13
C SER A 54 -9.59 -3.21 10.12
N ALA A 55 -10.45 -2.73 9.21
CA ALA A 55 -11.82 -3.23 9.09
C ALA A 55 -11.88 -4.73 8.75
N LEU A 56 -10.91 -5.23 7.97
CA LEU A 56 -10.73 -6.65 7.69
C LEU A 56 -10.39 -7.45 8.95
N GLN A 57 -9.41 -6.99 9.73
CA GLN A 57 -9.03 -7.63 11.00
C GLN A 57 -10.17 -7.63 12.01
N ASP A 58 -10.89 -6.51 12.14
CA ASP A 58 -12.04 -6.39 13.03
C ASP A 58 -13.15 -7.38 12.66
N SER A 59 -13.44 -7.51 11.36
CA SER A 59 -14.45 -8.46 10.86
C SER A 59 -14.09 -9.91 11.19
N PHE A 60 -12.79 -10.26 11.12
CA PHE A 60 -12.30 -11.58 11.50
C PHE A 60 -12.37 -11.83 13.00
N ASN A 61 -11.98 -10.84 13.81
CA ASN A 61 -12.03 -10.91 15.27
C ASN A 61 -13.48 -11.12 15.76
N VAL A 62 -14.44 -10.37 15.21
CA VAL A 62 -15.88 -10.54 15.52
C VAL A 62 -16.37 -11.96 15.18
N ALA A 63 -15.92 -12.53 14.06
CA ALA A 63 -16.29 -13.90 13.70
C ALA A 63 -15.70 -14.91 14.70
N ASN A 64 -14.43 -14.76 15.08
CA ASN A 64 -13.77 -15.63 16.04
C ASN A 64 -14.37 -15.54 17.45
N GLU A 65 -14.65 -14.34 17.95
CA GLU A 65 -15.32 -14.14 19.24
C GLU A 65 -16.69 -14.85 19.27
N SER A 66 -17.47 -14.75 18.17
CA SER A 66 -18.75 -15.45 18.04
C SER A 66 -18.58 -16.98 18.04
N ILE A 67 -17.50 -17.49 17.46
CA ILE A 67 -17.15 -18.92 17.47
C ILE A 67 -16.80 -19.37 18.88
N GLU A 68 -15.93 -18.65 19.59
CA GLU A 68 -15.51 -18.95 20.96
C GLU A 68 -16.71 -18.96 21.92
N ALA A 69 -17.56 -17.94 21.86
CA ALA A 69 -18.77 -17.83 22.69
C ALA A 69 -19.77 -18.98 22.48
N LYS A 70 -19.68 -19.70 21.35
CA LYS A 70 -20.53 -20.86 21.05
C LYS A 70 -19.89 -22.20 21.41
N LYS A 71 -18.57 -22.28 21.65
CA LYS A 71 -17.87 -23.56 21.89
C LYS A 71 -18.44 -24.33 23.08
N SER A 72 -18.84 -23.64 24.14
CA SER A 72 -19.38 -24.21 25.39
C SER A 72 -20.87 -24.58 25.33
N LYS A 73 -21.58 -24.23 24.25
CA LYS A 73 -23.03 -24.51 24.13
C LYS A 73 -23.30 -25.96 23.72
N LEU A 74 -24.27 -26.59 24.38
CA LEU A 74 -24.66 -27.99 24.16
C LEU A 74 -25.32 -28.23 22.78
N PHE A 75 -26.04 -27.24 22.26
CA PHE A 75 -26.67 -27.27 20.93
C PHE A 75 -26.11 -26.13 20.05
N LYS A 76 -24.85 -26.28 19.60
CA LYS A 76 -24.16 -25.28 18.79
C LYS A 76 -24.41 -25.45 17.29
N SER A 77 -24.55 -24.33 16.60
CA SER A 77 -24.56 -24.22 15.13
C SER A 77 -23.71 -23.02 14.72
N TYR A 78 -22.82 -23.25 13.75
CA TYR A 78 -21.86 -22.28 13.25
C TYR A 78 -22.26 -21.67 11.89
N LYS A 79 -23.53 -21.79 11.48
CA LYS A 79 -23.99 -21.32 10.16
C LYS A 79 -23.74 -19.81 9.95
N LYS A 80 -23.98 -19.00 11.00
CA LYS A 80 -23.72 -17.56 10.96
C LYS A 80 -22.23 -17.26 10.86
N GLU A 81 -21.42 -17.93 11.68
CA GLU A 81 -19.98 -17.74 11.75
C GLU A 81 -19.29 -18.15 10.45
N LYS A 82 -19.74 -19.25 9.82
CA LYS A 82 -19.31 -19.63 8.47
C LYS A 82 -19.58 -18.52 7.45
N ALA A 83 -20.76 -17.92 7.48
CA ALA A 83 -21.09 -16.80 6.58
C ALA A 83 -20.22 -15.56 6.88
N GLN A 84 -19.96 -15.26 8.15
CA GLN A 84 -19.03 -14.18 8.55
C GLN A 84 -17.62 -14.43 8.02
N LEU A 85 -17.09 -15.65 8.16
CA LEU A 85 -15.75 -16.01 7.66
C LEU A 85 -15.66 -15.98 6.13
N VAL A 86 -16.71 -16.40 5.41
CA VAL A 86 -16.79 -16.22 3.94
C VAL A 86 -16.74 -14.74 3.57
N ASN A 87 -17.43 -13.87 4.32
CA ASN A 87 -17.35 -12.43 4.10
C ASN A 87 -15.95 -11.88 4.39
N VAL A 88 -15.24 -12.39 5.40
CA VAL A 88 -13.85 -12.02 5.68
C VAL A 88 -12.93 -12.38 4.51
N VAL A 89 -13.10 -13.56 3.90
CA VAL A 89 -12.34 -13.96 2.71
C VAL A 89 -12.58 -13.00 1.54
N ALA A 90 -13.85 -12.65 1.29
CA ALA A 90 -14.21 -11.70 0.24
C ALA A 90 -13.63 -10.29 0.52
N LEU A 91 -13.72 -9.82 1.76
CA LEU A 91 -13.14 -8.54 2.19
C LEU A 91 -11.62 -8.56 2.08
N GLY A 92 -10.95 -9.66 2.42
CA GLY A 92 -9.50 -9.80 2.27
C GLY A 92 -9.05 -9.67 0.81
N SER A 93 -9.80 -10.30 -0.10
CA SER A 93 -9.57 -10.17 -1.54
C SER A 93 -9.77 -8.73 -2.04
N ASP A 94 -10.81 -8.04 -1.57
CA ASP A 94 -11.07 -6.63 -1.89
C ASP A 94 -9.97 -5.69 -1.35
N VAL A 95 -9.55 -5.89 -0.09
CA VAL A 95 -8.47 -5.12 0.52
C VAL A 95 -7.18 -5.30 -0.25
N LYS A 96 -6.81 -6.52 -0.62
CA LYS A 96 -5.65 -6.80 -1.47
C LYS A 96 -5.71 -6.04 -2.80
N ALA A 97 -6.85 -6.10 -3.49
CA ALA A 97 -7.04 -5.38 -4.76
C ALA A 97 -6.92 -3.85 -4.59
N LYS A 98 -7.49 -3.29 -3.51
CA LYS A 98 -7.35 -1.87 -3.16
C LYS A 98 -5.90 -1.49 -2.88
N THR A 99 -5.14 -2.33 -2.18
CA THR A 99 -3.71 -2.14 -1.94
C THR A 99 -2.94 -2.06 -3.25
N GLU A 100 -3.15 -3.01 -4.15
CA GLU A 100 -2.48 -3.05 -5.46
C GLU A 100 -2.83 -1.83 -6.32
N ALA A 101 -4.11 -1.44 -6.34
CA ALA A 101 -4.56 -0.22 -7.01
C ALA A 101 -3.86 1.03 -6.43
N ARG A 102 -3.83 1.15 -5.10
CA ARG A 102 -3.20 2.29 -4.42
C ARG A 102 -1.70 2.38 -4.70
N ILE A 103 -1.00 1.25 -4.73
CA ILE A 103 0.42 1.20 -5.11
C ILE A 103 0.62 1.71 -6.55
N ASN A 104 -0.24 1.33 -7.48
CA ASN A 104 -0.14 1.77 -8.87
C ASN A 104 -0.42 3.27 -9.02
N GLU A 105 -1.41 3.80 -8.29
CA GLU A 105 -1.66 5.24 -8.21
C GLU A 105 -0.43 5.98 -7.70
N LEU A 106 0.15 5.55 -6.58
CA LEU A 106 1.32 6.19 -5.99
C LEU A 106 2.53 6.17 -6.94
N LYS A 107 2.76 5.07 -7.66
CA LYS A 107 3.80 5.00 -8.70
C LYS A 107 3.57 6.05 -9.79
N ALA A 108 2.33 6.18 -10.28
CA ALA A 108 1.99 7.19 -11.28
C ALA A 108 2.16 8.62 -10.73
N GLU A 109 1.73 8.88 -9.49
CA GLU A 109 1.91 10.16 -8.81
C GLU A 109 3.40 10.53 -8.67
N ILE A 110 4.27 9.58 -8.31
CA ILE A 110 5.72 9.80 -8.24
C ILE A 110 6.27 10.19 -9.61
N GLN A 111 5.93 9.45 -10.67
CA GLN A 111 6.41 9.75 -12.03
C GLN A 111 5.94 11.12 -12.52
N ASN A 112 4.66 11.45 -12.29
CA ASN A 112 4.12 12.76 -12.65
C ASN A 112 4.79 13.89 -11.85
N THR A 113 5.09 13.67 -10.57
CA THR A 113 5.79 14.64 -9.73
C THR A 113 7.22 14.87 -10.22
N LEU A 114 7.94 13.80 -10.57
CA LEU A 114 9.30 13.90 -11.13
C LEU A 114 9.30 14.60 -12.50
N ALA A 115 8.33 14.32 -13.36
CA ALA A 115 8.17 15.04 -14.62
C ALA A 115 7.94 16.55 -14.40
N SER A 116 7.10 16.91 -13.42
CA SER A 116 6.88 18.30 -13.04
C SER A 116 8.16 18.97 -12.52
N VAL A 117 8.99 18.26 -11.76
CA VAL A 117 10.32 18.76 -11.33
C VAL A 117 11.20 19.02 -12.55
N GLY A 118 11.24 18.11 -13.51
CA GLY A 118 11.97 18.28 -14.77
C GLY A 118 11.58 19.56 -15.51
N THR A 119 10.28 19.79 -15.69
CA THR A 119 9.76 21.03 -16.30
C THR A 119 10.16 22.28 -15.51
N LEU A 120 10.03 22.26 -14.17
CA LEU A 120 10.44 23.39 -13.33
C LEU A 120 11.95 23.68 -13.46
N VAL A 121 12.79 22.65 -13.53
CA VAL A 121 14.24 22.80 -13.72
C VAL A 121 14.56 23.40 -15.09
N GLU A 122 13.87 22.99 -16.15
CA GLU A 122 14.01 23.60 -17.49
C GLU A 122 13.63 25.09 -17.47
N GLU A 123 12.51 25.44 -16.85
CA GLU A 123 12.05 26.82 -16.69
C GLU A 123 13.05 27.66 -15.85
N CYS A 124 13.54 27.11 -14.73
CA CYS A 124 14.58 27.74 -13.92
C CYS A 124 15.83 28.03 -14.74
N ASN A 125 16.30 27.07 -15.54
CA ASN A 125 17.47 27.25 -16.40
C ASN A 125 17.23 28.34 -17.47
N ALA A 126 16.05 28.42 -18.05
CA ALA A 126 15.68 29.49 -18.98
C ALA A 126 15.67 30.87 -18.30
N LEU A 127 15.17 30.96 -17.06
CA LEU A 127 15.17 32.19 -16.27
C LEU A 127 16.59 32.61 -15.84
N VAL A 128 17.45 31.67 -15.45
CA VAL A 128 18.88 31.92 -15.19
C VAL A 128 19.57 32.55 -16.42
N GLY A 129 19.14 32.20 -17.64
CA GLY A 129 19.58 32.83 -18.88
C GLY A 129 19.26 34.33 -18.93
N GLN A 130 18.09 34.72 -18.44
CA GLN A 130 17.51 36.07 -18.47
C GLN A 130 17.90 36.94 -17.27
N ALA A 131 18.37 36.33 -16.18
CA ALA A 131 18.69 37.02 -14.95
C ALA A 131 19.88 38.00 -15.08
N PRO A 132 19.87 39.12 -14.32
CA PRO A 132 20.91 40.14 -14.39
C PRO A 132 22.28 39.63 -13.92
N ARG A 133 23.35 40.00 -14.65
CA ARG A 133 24.74 39.55 -14.40
C ARG A 133 25.66 40.62 -13.80
N GLY A 134 25.09 41.61 -13.12
CA GLY A 134 25.89 42.55 -12.31
C GLY A 134 26.60 41.83 -11.16
N LYS A 135 27.50 42.52 -10.44
CA LYS A 135 28.32 41.91 -9.37
C LYS A 135 27.51 41.09 -8.35
N GLU A 136 26.44 41.65 -7.81
CA GLU A 136 25.54 40.97 -6.86
C GLU A 136 24.69 39.88 -7.52
N GLY A 137 24.19 40.12 -8.74
CA GLY A 137 23.41 39.15 -9.50
C GLY A 137 24.21 37.90 -9.90
N SER A 138 25.50 38.07 -10.18
CA SER A 138 26.40 36.95 -10.49
C SER A 138 26.57 36.01 -9.29
N THR A 139 26.68 36.54 -8.07
CA THR A 139 26.75 35.73 -6.85
C THR A 139 25.45 34.99 -6.59
N ALA A 140 24.30 35.66 -6.69
CA ALA A 140 22.99 35.03 -6.52
C ALA A 140 22.75 33.92 -7.57
N LEU A 141 23.15 34.15 -8.82
CA LEU A 141 23.02 33.14 -9.88
C LEU A 141 23.92 31.92 -9.67
N MET A 142 25.09 32.09 -9.05
CA MET A 142 25.93 30.95 -8.67
C MET A 142 25.26 30.10 -7.61
N ALA A 143 24.65 30.71 -6.59
CA ALA A 143 23.90 29.99 -5.56
C ALA A 143 22.71 29.22 -6.18
N ILE A 144 21.89 29.90 -7.00
CA ILE A 144 20.74 29.28 -7.68
C ILE A 144 21.16 28.10 -8.55
N LYS A 145 22.29 28.19 -9.26
CA LYS A 145 22.81 27.06 -10.05
C LYS A 145 23.23 25.88 -9.18
N ALA A 146 23.82 26.15 -8.01
CA ALA A 146 24.14 25.10 -7.05
C ALA A 146 22.86 24.45 -6.50
N ASP A 147 21.82 25.23 -6.21
CA ASP A 147 20.53 24.71 -5.75
C ASP A 147 19.83 23.86 -6.81
N ILE A 148 19.88 24.26 -8.09
CA ILE A 148 19.39 23.44 -9.21
C ILE A 148 20.17 22.10 -9.28
N ALA A 149 21.49 22.11 -9.08
CA ALA A 149 22.28 20.88 -9.05
C ALA A 149 21.91 19.98 -7.86
N THR A 150 21.60 20.57 -6.70
CA THR A 150 21.07 19.85 -5.53
C THR A 150 19.73 19.21 -5.86
N ILE A 151 18.80 19.93 -6.51
CA ILE A 151 17.52 19.36 -6.96
C ILE A 151 17.72 18.15 -7.88
N GLN A 152 18.64 18.24 -8.85
CA GLN A 152 18.96 17.12 -9.74
C GLN A 152 19.50 15.91 -8.97
N THR A 153 20.32 16.16 -7.94
CA THR A 153 20.81 15.11 -7.04
C THR A 153 19.65 14.47 -6.27
N SER A 154 18.75 15.28 -5.69
CA SER A 154 17.59 14.78 -4.95
C SER A 154 16.58 14.05 -5.86
N VAL A 155 16.46 14.43 -7.15
CA VAL A 155 15.69 13.65 -8.13
C VAL A 155 16.28 12.25 -8.30
N ALA A 156 17.60 12.13 -8.40
CA ALA A 156 18.27 10.82 -8.50
C ALA A 156 18.07 9.99 -7.22
N GLU A 157 18.09 10.62 -6.04
CA GLU A 157 17.78 9.96 -4.77
C GLU A 157 16.33 9.47 -4.71
N VAL A 158 15.35 10.27 -5.16
CA VAL A 158 13.94 9.84 -5.26
C VAL A 158 13.81 8.65 -6.21
N GLN A 159 14.49 8.67 -7.36
CA GLN A 159 14.49 7.54 -8.30
C GLN A 159 15.10 6.27 -7.69
N ALA A 160 16.16 6.39 -6.90
CA ALA A 160 16.78 5.27 -6.18
C ALA A 160 15.91 4.75 -5.02
N ALA A 161 15.04 5.61 -4.44
CA ALA A 161 14.10 5.22 -3.39
C ALA A 161 12.92 4.38 -3.89
N VAL A 162 12.62 4.43 -5.20
CA VAL A 162 11.51 3.66 -5.80
C VAL A 162 11.75 2.16 -5.62
N GLY A 163 10.87 1.50 -4.85
CA GLY A 163 10.94 0.06 -4.61
C GLY A 163 11.92 -0.36 -3.50
N THR A 164 12.65 0.58 -2.91
CA THR A 164 13.46 0.36 -1.69
C THR A 164 12.78 0.93 -0.45
N GLU A 165 12.05 2.03 -0.60
CA GLU A 165 11.20 2.64 0.41
C GLU A 165 9.71 2.42 0.09
N SER A 166 8.83 2.76 1.04
CA SER A 166 7.39 2.77 0.75
C SER A 166 7.08 3.86 -0.27
N PHE A 167 6.15 3.58 -1.20
CA PHE A 167 5.78 4.55 -2.23
C PHE A 167 5.19 5.85 -1.65
N ILE A 168 4.64 5.81 -0.43
CA ILE A 168 4.17 7.01 0.28
C ILE A 168 5.36 7.91 0.64
N ALA A 169 6.39 7.35 1.29
CA ALA A 169 7.60 8.10 1.66
C ALA A 169 8.35 8.62 0.43
N THR A 170 8.45 7.80 -0.63
CA THR A 170 9.06 8.22 -1.90
C THR A 170 8.30 9.38 -2.55
N LEU A 171 6.97 9.34 -2.54
CA LEU A 171 6.14 10.44 -3.05
C LEU A 171 6.32 11.72 -2.25
N ASP A 172 6.40 11.64 -0.93
CA ASP A 172 6.63 12.81 -0.07
C ASP A 172 7.98 13.47 -0.38
N LYS A 173 9.04 12.66 -0.57
CA LYS A 173 10.34 13.17 -1.04
C LYS A 173 10.23 13.83 -2.42
N ALA A 174 9.54 13.21 -3.37
CA ALA A 174 9.34 13.78 -4.70
C ALA A 174 8.62 15.14 -4.63
N LYS A 175 7.59 15.26 -3.78
CA LYS A 175 6.84 16.50 -3.56
C LYS A 175 7.71 17.60 -2.94
N ALA A 176 8.53 17.26 -1.95
CA ALA A 176 9.46 18.21 -1.35
C ALA A 176 10.48 18.76 -2.38
N VAL A 177 11.00 17.90 -3.25
CA VAL A 177 11.92 18.31 -4.33
C VAL A 177 11.21 19.22 -5.34
N ARG A 178 9.95 18.91 -5.69
CA ARG A 178 9.12 19.78 -6.56
C ARG A 178 8.89 21.15 -5.93
N GLU A 179 8.63 21.22 -4.63
CA GLU A 179 8.45 22.49 -3.91
C GLU A 179 9.72 23.34 -3.89
N GLN A 180 10.88 22.72 -3.69
CA GLN A 180 12.18 23.40 -3.81
C GLN A 180 12.36 24.00 -5.21
N ALA A 181 12.09 23.22 -6.27
CA ALA A 181 12.19 23.71 -7.65
C ALA A 181 11.23 24.87 -7.93
N ALA A 182 10.00 24.80 -7.42
CA ALA A 182 9.02 25.87 -7.56
C ALA A 182 9.44 27.15 -6.80
N SER A 183 10.04 27.03 -5.61
CA SER A 183 10.56 28.18 -4.86
C SER A 183 11.67 28.90 -5.62
N ILE A 184 12.63 28.16 -6.18
CA ILE A 184 13.73 28.73 -6.98
C ILE A 184 13.18 29.46 -8.21
N LYS A 185 12.18 28.88 -8.89
CA LYS A 185 11.52 29.54 -10.02
C LYS A 185 10.92 30.88 -9.60
N ALA A 186 10.17 30.91 -8.51
CA ALA A 186 9.54 32.13 -8.00
C ALA A 186 10.58 33.20 -7.59
N GLU A 187 11.69 32.80 -6.97
CA GLU A 187 12.80 33.70 -6.65
C GLU A 187 13.43 34.30 -7.91
N LEU A 188 13.70 33.48 -8.93
CA LEU A 188 14.23 33.93 -10.22
C LEU A 188 13.28 34.92 -10.92
N GLU A 189 11.99 34.62 -10.97
CA GLU A 189 10.97 35.50 -11.54
C GLU A 189 10.94 36.85 -10.80
N SER A 190 10.93 36.83 -9.46
CA SER A 190 10.96 38.05 -8.64
C SER A 190 12.19 38.91 -8.89
N VAL A 191 13.37 38.28 -8.99
CA VAL A 191 14.63 39.00 -9.27
C VAL A 191 14.62 39.62 -10.66
N ILE A 192 14.16 38.88 -11.67
CA ILE A 192 14.08 39.37 -13.06
C ILE A 192 13.09 40.54 -13.16
N GLU A 193 11.93 40.44 -12.53
CA GLU A 193 10.92 41.49 -12.51
C GLU A 193 11.44 42.77 -11.86
N LYS A 194 12.06 42.66 -10.67
CA LYS A 194 12.68 43.81 -9.98
C LYS A 194 13.79 44.47 -10.80
N TYR A 195 14.57 43.69 -11.55
CA TYR A 195 15.59 44.25 -12.43
C TYR A 195 14.97 44.99 -13.62
N LYS A 196 13.94 44.42 -14.26
CA LYS A 196 13.23 45.05 -15.38
C LYS A 196 12.54 46.35 -14.97
N SER A 197 11.93 46.41 -13.79
CA SER A 197 11.24 47.61 -13.30
C SER A 197 12.19 48.77 -12.99
N ARG A 198 13.40 48.49 -12.49
CA ARG A 198 14.44 49.50 -12.23
C ARG A 198 15.11 50.05 -13.49
N ARG A 199 14.90 49.40 -14.65
CA ARG A 199 15.46 49.79 -15.95
C ARG A 199 14.49 50.56 -16.84
N LYS A 200 13.22 50.64 -16.45
CA LYS A 200 12.23 51.55 -17.04
C LYS A 200 12.35 52.92 -16.40
#